data_AF-A0A3Q9ILX3-F1
#
_entry.id   AF-A0A3Q9ILX3-F1
#
_cell.length_a   1.000
_cell.length_b   1.000
_cell.length_c   1.000
_cell.angle_alpha   90.00
_cell.angle_beta   90.00
_cell.angle_gamma   90.00
#
_symmetry.space_group_name_H-M   'P 1'
#
loop_
_entity.id
_entity.type
_entity.pdbx_description
1 polymer ?
#
loop_
_entity_poly.entity_id
_entity_poly.type
_entity_poly.pdbx_seq_one_letter_code
_entity_poly.pdbx_strand_id
1 'polypeptide(L)' 'MKTSYGLEFDTVTEINPEWSGYDKTIAGCHLANARVVIVDTEYGQPIDNEHDLEEIYRILEKKKTGHTKNERHGRKTR' A
#
# COMPACT_ATOMS: atom_id res chain seq x y z
N MET A 1 4.75 2.83 4.03
CA MET A 1 5.38 2.01 2.95
C MET A 1 5.91 2.97 1.88
N LYS A 2 6.80 2.54 0.98
CA LYS A 2 7.42 3.44 0.00
C LYS A 2 7.61 2.76 -1.35
N THR A 3 7.31 3.47 -2.43
CA THR A 3 7.55 3.02 -3.82
C THR A 3 9.03 3.16 -4.18
N SER A 4 9.45 2.62 -5.33
CA SER A 4 10.83 2.63 -5.79
C SER A 4 11.36 4.03 -6.14
N TYR A 5 10.46 4.92 -6.58
CA TYR A 5 10.76 6.32 -6.92
C TYR A 5 10.50 7.28 -5.76
N GLY A 6 10.05 6.77 -4.62
CA GLY A 6 10.07 7.52 -3.36
C GLY A 6 8.73 8.07 -2.88
N LEU A 7 7.61 7.66 -3.48
CA LEU A 7 6.27 7.98 -2.97
C LEU A 7 6.01 7.21 -1.68
N GLU A 8 5.63 7.92 -0.62
CA GLU A 8 5.33 7.34 0.68
C GLU A 8 3.81 7.19 0.86
N PHE A 9 3.39 5.99 1.23
CA PHE A 9 1.97 5.64 1.34
C PHE A 9 1.71 4.76 2.55
N ASP A 10 0.51 4.87 3.10
CA ASP A 10 -0.03 3.99 4.13
C ASP A 10 -1.23 3.19 3.62
N THR A 11 -1.66 2.20 4.40
CA THR A 11 -2.84 1.38 4.07
C THR A 11 -3.78 1.36 5.26
N VAL A 12 -4.96 1.95 5.08
CA VAL A 12 -6.02 1.96 6.09
C VAL A 12 -7.19 1.09 5.64
N THR A 13 -8.02 0.63 6.58
CA THR A 13 -9.20 -0.19 6.26
C THR A 13 -10.52 0.58 6.31
N GLU A 14 -10.49 1.81 6.81
CA GLU A 14 -11.66 2.65 7.02
C GLU A 14 -11.62 3.87 6.09
N ILE A 15 -12.78 4.24 5.56
CA ILE A 15 -12.92 5.45 4.75
C ILE A 15 -13.07 6.64 5.71
N ASN A 16 -12.20 7.63 5.59
CA ASN A 16 -12.28 8.82 6.41
C ASN A 16 -13.57 9.61 6.08
N PRO A 17 -14.45 9.91 7.06
CA PRO A 17 -15.67 10.66 6.82
C PRO A 17 -15.43 12.12 6.38
N GLU A 18 -14.26 12.69 6.64
CA GLU A 18 -13.89 14.06 6.26
C GLU A 18 -13.39 14.17 4.81
N TRP A 19 -13.09 13.04 4.16
CA TRP A 19 -12.69 13.03 2.76
C TRP A 19 -13.79 13.56 1.83
N SER A 20 -13.37 14.14 0.71
CA SER A 20 -14.30 14.62 -0.32
C SER A 20 -15.11 13.46 -0.91
N GLY A 21 -16.21 13.77 -1.60
CA GLY A 21 -17.00 12.74 -2.28
C GLY A 21 -16.19 11.96 -3.32
N TYR A 22 -15.23 12.63 -3.97
CA TYR A 22 -14.30 12.00 -4.91
C TYR A 22 -13.35 11.04 -4.19
N ASP A 23 -12.65 11.53 -3.16
CA ASP A 23 -11.71 10.72 -2.36
C ASP A 23 -12.40 9.48 -1.77
N LYS A 24 -13.63 9.61 -1.28
CA LYS A 24 -14.43 8.47 -0.80
C LYS A 24 -14.72 7.44 -1.90
N THR A 25 -14.94 7.89 -3.13
CA THR A 25 -15.15 7.01 -4.29
C THR A 25 -13.87 6.23 -4.61
N ILE A 26 -12.71 6.91 -4.60
CA ILE A 26 -11.40 6.28 -4.78
C ILE A 26 -11.12 5.28 -3.67
N ALA A 27 -11.35 5.65 -2.41
CA ALA A 27 -11.18 4.77 -1.26
C ALA A 27 -12.06 3.52 -1.34
N GLY A 28 -13.32 3.68 -1.76
CA GLY A 28 -14.22 2.55 -2.02
C GLY A 28 -13.69 1.61 -3.10
N CYS A 29 -13.12 2.16 -4.18
CA CYS A 29 -12.47 1.38 -5.23
C CYS A 29 -11.28 0.57 -4.69
N HIS A 30 -10.43 1.18 -3.88
CA HIS A 30 -9.29 0.49 -3.25
C HIS A 30 -9.72 -0.67 -2.36
N LEU A 31 -10.75 -0.46 -1.53
CA LEU A 31 -11.32 -1.51 -0.68
C LEU A 31 -11.86 -2.68 -1.51
N ALA A 32 -12.53 -2.42 -2.63
CA ALA A 32 -13.03 -3.47 -3.52
C ALA A 32 -11.88 -4.29 -4.16
N ASN A 33 -10.79 -3.64 -4.54
CA ASN A 33 -9.68 -4.28 -5.26
C ASN A 33 -8.67 -4.97 -4.33
N ALA A 34 -8.21 -4.28 -3.29
CA ALA A 34 -7.13 -4.73 -2.42
C ALA A 34 -7.54 -4.97 -0.97
N ARG A 35 -8.80 -4.69 -0.60
CA ARG A 35 -9.33 -4.74 0.78
C ARG A 35 -8.68 -3.77 1.74
N VAL A 36 -7.93 -2.80 1.21
CA VAL A 36 -7.30 -1.70 1.95
C VAL A 36 -7.40 -0.45 1.09
N VAL A 37 -7.50 0.71 1.73
CA VAL A 37 -7.37 2.03 1.10
C VAL A 37 -5.90 2.41 1.13
N ILE A 38 -5.35 2.69 -0.04
CA ILE A 38 -3.98 3.18 -0.20
C ILE A 38 -4.03 4.71 -0.09
N VAL A 39 -3.34 5.27 0.90
CA VAL A 39 -3.36 6.70 1.22
C VAL A 39 -1.96 7.26 1.08
N ASP A 40 -1.83 8.38 0.38
CA ASP A 40 -0.61 9.15 0.31
C ASP A 40 -0.30 9.77 1.67
N THR A 41 0.93 9.61 2.17
CA THR A 41 1.29 10.12 3.51
C THR A 41 1.65 11.60 3.52
N GLU A 42 1.97 12.20 2.38
CA GLU A 42 2.28 13.62 2.24
C GLU A 42 0.98 14.45 2.27
N TYR A 43 -0.04 14.03 1.54
CA TYR A 43 -1.32 14.76 1.41
C TYR A 43 -2.45 14.20 2.29
N GLY A 44 -2.35 12.95 2.75
CA GLY A 44 -3.41 12.29 3.53
C GLY A 44 -4.65 11.92 2.71
N GLN A 45 -4.50 11.78 1.40
CA GLN A 45 -5.58 11.49 0.45
C GLN A 45 -5.40 10.11 -0.18
N PRO A 46 -6.49 9.45 -0.60
CA PRO A 46 -6.40 8.19 -1.35
C PRO A 46 -5.63 8.39 -2.66
N ILE A 47 -4.66 7.53 -2.95
CA ILE A 47 -3.88 7.59 -4.20
C ILE A 47 -4.78 7.16 -5.35
N ASP A 48 -5.02 8.00 -6.34
CA ASP A 48 -5.86 7.67 -7.52
C ASP A 48 -5.06 7.47 -8.81
N ASN A 49 -3.76 7.76 -8.80
CA ASN A 49 -2.88 7.60 -9.94
C ASN A 49 -2.59 6.12 -10.23
N GLU A 50 -2.96 5.67 -11.43
CA GLU A 50 -2.79 4.29 -11.91
C GLU A 50 -1.34 3.78 -11.79
N HIS A 51 -0.35 4.59 -12.22
CA HIS A 51 1.05 4.17 -12.19
C HIS A 51 1.56 3.93 -10.78
N ASP A 52 1.12 4.76 -9.83
CA ASP A 52 1.46 4.61 -8.42
C ASP A 52 0.79 3.35 -7.85
N LEU A 53 -0.48 3.14 -8.17
CA LEU A 53 -1.25 1.98 -7.70
C LEU A 53 -0.68 0.66 -8.23
N GLU A 54 -0.27 0.58 -9.49
CA GLU A 54 0.33 -0.63 -10.06
C GLU A 54 1.58 -1.06 -9.27
N GLU A 55 2.45 -0.13 -8.91
CA GLU A 55 3.64 -0.43 -8.12
C GLU A 55 3.29 -0.82 -6.68
N ILE A 56 2.36 -0.08 -6.07
CA ILE A 56 1.91 -0.34 -4.71
C ILE A 56 1.27 -1.73 -4.61
N TYR A 57 0.42 -2.13 -5.56
CA TYR A 57 -0.15 -3.47 -5.59
C TYR A 57 0.94 -4.55 -5.69
N ARG A 58 1.95 -4.37 -6.55
CA ARG A 58 3.10 -5.29 -6.61
C ARG A 58 3.84 -5.39 -5.27
N ILE A 59 3.99 -4.28 -4.55
CA ILE A 59 4.61 -4.26 -3.22
C ILE A 59 3.75 -5.02 -2.20
N LEU A 60 2.44 -4.80 -2.21
CA LEU A 60 1.49 -5.46 -1.31
C LEU A 60 1.41 -6.97 -1.57
N GLU A 61 1.43 -7.41 -2.83
CA GLU A 61 1.48 -8.82 -3.21
C GLU A 61 2.78 -9.50 -2.79
N LYS A 62 3.93 -8.85 -3.00
CA LYS A 62 5.24 -9.35 -2.53
C LYS A 62 5.30 -9.46 -1.00
N LYS A 63 4.66 -8.55 -0.26
CA LYS A 63 4.57 -8.65 1.20
C LYS A 63 3.72 -9.83 1.65
N LYS A 64 2.57 -10.08 1.00
CA LYS A 64 1.73 -11.25 1.31
C LYS A 64 2.49 -12.57 1.13
N THR A 65 3.35 -12.65 0.11
CA THR A 65 4.14 -13.85 -0.19
C THR A 65 5.45 -13.94 0.62
N GLY A 66 5.97 -12.82 1.12
CA GLY A 66 7.19 -12.76 1.93
C GLY A 66 7.09 -13.34 3.34
N HIS A 67 5.88 -13.61 3.85
CA HIS A 67 5.67 -14.23 5.17
C HIS A 67 6.02 -15.75 5.23
N THR A 68 6.64 -16.33 4.20
CA THR A 68 7.12 -17.74 4.24
C THR A 68 8.64 -17.92 4.10
N LYS A 69 9.48 -16.88 4.25
CA LYS A 69 10.95 -17.09 4.29
C LYS A 69 11.67 -16.26 5.34
N ASN A 70 11.46 -16.61 6.61
CA ASN A 70 12.50 -16.49 7.62
C ASN A 70 12.82 -17.89 8.17
N GLU A 71 13.83 -18.56 7.60
CA GLU A 71 14.82 -19.21 8.45
C GLU A 71 16.23 -19.17 7.80
N ARG A 72 17.10 -18.39 8.48
CA ARG A 72 18.58 -18.48 8.55
C ARG A 72 19.41 -18.17 7.30
N HIS A 73 19.69 -16.88 7.10
CA HIS A 73 21.05 -16.45 6.75
C HIS A 73 21.83 -16.20 8.05
N GLY A 74 22.47 -17.25 8.56
CA GLY A 74 23.44 -17.20 9.64
C GLY A 74 24.75 -17.81 9.17
N ARG A 75 25.48 -17.09 8.31
CA ARG A 75 26.86 -17.41 7.95
C ARG A 75 27.73 -17.08 9.17
N LYS A 76 28.30 -18.10 9.83
CA LYS A 76 29.53 -17.93 10.61
C LYS A 76 30.42 -19.15 10.43
N THR A 77 31.43 -18.93 9.62
CA THR A 77 32.70 -19.65 9.58
C THR A 77 33.33 -19.74 10.97
N ARG A 78 33.62 -20.96 11.45
CA ARG A 78 34.96 -21.36 11.89
C ARG A 78 35.03 -22.88 12.03
#